data_AF-A0A2D5BRK0-F1
#
_entry.id   AF-A0A2D5BRK0-F1
#
_cell.length_a   1.000
_cell.length_b   1.000
_cell.length_c   1.000
_cell.angle_alpha   90.00
_cell.angle_beta   90.00
_cell.angle_gamma   90.00
#
_symmetry.space_group_name_H-M   'P 1'
#
loop_
_entity.id
_entity.type
_entity.pdbx_description
1 polymer ?
#
loop_
_entity_poly.entity_id
_entity_poly.type
_entity_poly.pdbx_seq_one_letter_code
_entity_poly.pdbx_strand_id
1 'polypeptide(L)'
;MRVAEFGRVQLVIVACLLVVFHLTTVVATAKIEGEYLEARSVDVYTGACHFGSDYVEGGREATLIWQIESGTWNNVSLSGLTVVAVVSADQNLDLDQNARRSVLYLDPRATPAQQQVVMDLMQTKRSAVVGQVVAVKKVEINFSKTDLNYKLRVGQLLALNASRFPCYECTQPQQIWYHPLEEIDQPTLGKSELYRYQDEVLSVRWNRGLPSNNIFVGRFVM
;
A
#
# COMPACT_ATOMS: atom_id res chain seq x y z
N MET A 1 24.71 18.86 88.91
CA MET A 1 25.95 18.94 88.11
C MET A 1 26.02 17.71 87.21
N ARG A 2 26.48 17.91 85.97
CA ARG A 2 26.67 16.93 84.88
C ARG A 2 27.55 15.74 85.36
N VAL A 3 27.53 14.52 84.81
CA VAL A 3 27.80 14.14 83.40
C VAL A 3 27.38 12.67 83.16
N ALA A 4 26.75 12.46 82.00
CA ALA A 4 26.67 11.34 81.06
C ALA A 4 26.68 9.87 81.52
N GLU A 5 25.64 9.15 81.07
CA GLU A 5 25.77 7.76 80.60
C GLU A 5 25.63 7.70 79.09
N PHE A 6 26.58 7.00 78.48
CA PHE A 6 26.61 6.60 77.09
C PHE A 6 25.89 5.26 76.94
N GLY A 7 25.15 5.11 75.85
CA GLY A 7 25.09 3.82 75.15
C GLY A 7 23.73 3.14 75.16
N ARG A 8 23.00 3.31 74.07
CA ARG A 8 22.46 2.17 73.30
C ARG A 8 22.05 2.65 71.91
N VAL A 9 22.94 2.39 70.95
CA VAL A 9 22.67 2.52 69.51
C VAL A 9 21.63 1.47 69.17
N GLN A 10 20.39 1.90 68.93
CA GLN A 10 19.32 1.03 68.50
C GLN A 10 19.24 1.08 66.97
N LEU A 11 19.63 -0.05 66.39
CA LEU A 11 19.61 -0.38 64.97
C LEU A 11 18.18 -0.26 64.43
N VAL A 12 17.90 0.73 63.57
CA VAL A 12 16.64 0.80 62.82
C VAL A 12 16.97 0.60 61.34
N ILE A 13 16.80 -0.64 60.89
CA ILE A 13 16.88 -1.02 59.48
C ILE A 13 15.57 -0.58 58.83
N VAL A 14 15.59 0.54 58.10
CA VAL A 14 14.51 0.92 57.18
C VAL A 14 14.92 0.44 55.79
N ALA A 15 14.44 -0.75 55.41
CA ALA A 15 14.55 -1.26 54.06
C ALA A 15 13.53 -0.54 53.16
N CYS A 16 13.93 0.56 52.52
CA CYS A 16 13.19 1.16 51.42
C CYS A 16 13.29 0.26 50.17
N LEU A 17 12.35 -0.65 50.01
CA LEU A 17 12.10 -1.35 48.75
C LEU A 17 11.54 -0.34 47.72
N LEU A 18 12.44 0.30 46.98
CA LEU A 18 12.09 1.02 45.76
C LEU A 18 11.72 -0.01 44.68
N VAL A 19 10.44 -0.36 44.61
CA VAL A 19 9.90 -1.11 43.48
C VAL A 19 9.82 -0.15 42.30
N VAL A 20 10.85 -0.16 41.46
CA VAL A 20 10.85 0.55 40.18
C VAL A 20 9.89 -0.20 39.25
N PHE A 21 8.63 0.26 39.19
CA PHE A 21 7.68 -0.20 38.19
C PHE A 21 8.16 0.32 36.83
N HIS A 22 8.84 -0.52 36.05
CA HIS A 22 9.02 -0.28 34.63
C HIS A 22 7.66 -0.37 33.96
N LEU A 23 7.04 0.79 33.73
CA LEU A 23 5.88 0.91 32.85
C LEU A 23 6.38 0.69 31.42
N THR A 24 6.44 -0.57 30.99
CA THR A 24 6.64 -0.91 29.59
C THR A 24 5.41 -0.42 28.84
N THR A 25 5.51 0.73 28.20
CA THR A 25 4.52 1.18 27.23
C THR A 25 4.54 0.19 26.08
N VAL A 26 3.56 -0.71 26.05
CA VAL A 26 3.24 -1.48 24.84
C VAL A 26 2.69 -0.45 23.86
N VAL A 27 3.58 0.12 23.04
CA VAL A 27 3.16 0.83 21.84
C VAL A 27 2.60 -0.25 20.93
N ALA A 28 1.28 -0.44 20.96
CA ALA A 28 0.61 -1.16 19.90
C ALA A 28 0.92 -0.39 18.61
N THR A 29 1.77 -0.94 17.75
CA THR A 29 2.01 -0.39 16.43
C THR A 29 0.66 -0.40 15.74
N ALA A 30 0.05 0.78 15.59
CA ALA A 30 -1.22 0.91 14.90
C ALA A 30 -0.99 0.45 13.47
N LYS A 31 -1.53 -0.73 13.12
CA LYS A 31 -1.44 -1.28 11.77
C LYS A 31 -2.27 -0.42 10.84
N ILE A 32 -1.75 -0.17 9.64
CA ILE A 32 -2.49 0.49 8.58
C ILE A 32 -3.05 -0.62 7.70
N GLU A 33 -4.37 -0.64 7.55
CA GLU A 33 -5.07 -1.72 6.85
C GLU A 33 -6.16 -1.16 5.95
N GLY A 34 -6.52 -1.96 4.95
CA GLY A 34 -7.61 -1.64 4.06
C GLY A 34 -7.64 -2.55 2.85
N GLU A 35 -8.25 -2.05 1.78
CA GLU A 35 -8.40 -2.77 0.53
C GLU A 35 -7.39 -2.28 -0.50
N TYR A 36 -6.83 -3.24 -1.24
CA TYR A 36 -5.90 -3.03 -2.32
C TYR A 36 -6.51 -3.45 -3.65
N LEU A 37 -6.32 -2.64 -4.68
CA LEU A 37 -6.62 -2.96 -6.07
C LEU A 37 -5.39 -2.64 -6.92
N GLU A 38 -4.99 -3.59 -7.76
CA GLU A 38 -3.89 -3.45 -8.71
C GLU A 38 -4.37 -3.76 -10.12
N ALA A 39 -4.01 -2.89 -11.07
CA ALA A 39 -4.27 -3.07 -12.48
C ALA A 39 -2.97 -3.05 -13.28
N ARG A 40 -2.59 -4.21 -13.82
CA ARG A 40 -1.38 -4.39 -14.64
C ARG A 40 -1.60 -3.96 -16.08
N SER A 41 -0.54 -3.53 -16.77
CA SER A 41 -0.60 -3.28 -18.22
C SER A 41 -0.66 -4.56 -19.06
N VAL A 42 -0.60 -5.74 -18.42
CA VAL A 42 -0.65 -7.10 -19.02
C VAL A 42 -1.70 -7.97 -18.36
N ASP A 43 -2.10 -9.04 -19.04
CA ASP A 43 -2.96 -10.06 -18.44
C ASP A 43 -2.17 -10.87 -17.40
N VAL A 44 -2.69 -10.94 -16.18
CA VAL A 44 -2.09 -11.69 -15.07
C VAL A 44 -2.59 -13.13 -15.00
N TYR A 45 -3.78 -13.36 -15.57
CA TYR A 45 -4.42 -14.66 -15.74
C TYR A 45 -4.62 -14.95 -17.22
N THR A 46 -3.74 -15.77 -17.79
CA THR A 46 -3.63 -15.98 -19.24
C THR A 46 -2.94 -17.31 -19.60
N GLY A 47 -2.96 -17.66 -20.89
CA GLY A 47 -2.23 -18.81 -21.41
C GLY A 47 -0.72 -18.56 -21.51
N ALA A 48 0.08 -19.63 -21.41
CA ALA A 48 1.55 -19.53 -21.42
C ALA A 48 2.13 -18.76 -22.62
N CYS A 49 1.55 -18.88 -23.81
CA CYS A 49 2.02 -18.17 -25.00
C CYS A 49 1.86 -16.64 -24.88
N HIS A 50 0.76 -16.19 -24.28
CA HIS A 50 0.52 -14.76 -24.04
C HIS A 50 1.46 -14.27 -22.95
N PHE A 51 1.57 -15.01 -21.84
CA PHE A 51 2.49 -14.69 -20.75
C PHE A 51 3.93 -14.54 -21.26
N GLY A 52 4.45 -15.50 -22.03
CA GLY A 52 5.85 -15.46 -22.48
C GLY A 52 6.18 -14.23 -23.32
N SER A 53 5.24 -13.76 -24.14
CA SER A 53 5.41 -12.54 -24.94
C SER A 53 5.36 -11.30 -24.05
N ASP A 54 4.35 -11.22 -23.17
CA ASP A 54 4.15 -10.09 -22.26
C ASP A 54 5.25 -9.98 -21.20
N TYR A 55 5.84 -11.09 -20.79
CA TYR A 55 6.90 -11.11 -19.78
C TYR A 55 8.17 -10.45 -20.29
N VAL A 56 8.46 -10.56 -21.59
CA VAL A 56 9.64 -9.97 -22.23
C VAL A 56 9.37 -8.54 -22.70
N GLU A 57 8.24 -8.34 -23.40
CA GLU A 57 7.98 -7.08 -24.10
C GLU A 57 7.07 -6.11 -23.33
N GLY A 58 6.28 -6.63 -22.39
CA GLY A 58 5.24 -5.88 -21.68
C GLY A 58 5.39 -5.87 -20.16
N GLY A 59 4.27 -5.59 -19.49
CA GLY A 59 4.12 -5.69 -18.04
C GLY A 59 4.92 -4.66 -17.26
N ARG A 60 5.25 -3.55 -17.92
CA ARG A 60 6.12 -2.50 -17.43
C ARG A 60 5.40 -1.46 -16.60
N GLU A 61 4.07 -1.49 -16.56
CA GLU A 61 3.24 -0.49 -15.88
C GLU A 61 2.13 -1.12 -15.04
N ALA A 62 1.79 -0.42 -13.97
CA ALA A 62 0.68 -0.78 -13.10
C ALA A 62 0.05 0.46 -12.45
N THR A 63 -1.25 0.36 -12.15
CA THR A 63 -1.94 1.28 -11.25
C THR A 63 -2.22 0.53 -9.96
N LEU A 64 -1.79 1.09 -8.84
CA LEU A 64 -1.93 0.52 -7.50
C LEU A 64 -2.81 1.46 -6.67
N ILE A 65 -3.77 0.90 -5.95
CA ILE A 65 -4.77 1.67 -5.21
C ILE A 65 -4.87 1.09 -3.81
N TRP A 66 -4.53 1.90 -2.81
CA TRP A 66 -4.76 1.59 -1.41
C TRP A 66 -5.93 2.43 -0.93
N GLN A 67 -7.07 1.78 -0.67
CA GLN A 67 -8.16 2.38 0.07
C GLN A 67 -7.92 2.06 1.55
N ILE A 68 -7.45 3.06 2.30
CA ILE A 68 -7.08 2.92 3.70
C ILE A 68 -8.36 3.00 4.54
N GLU A 69 -8.68 1.92 5.24
CA GLU A 69 -9.83 1.86 6.13
C GLU A 69 -9.46 2.39 7.51
N SER A 70 -8.32 1.96 8.05
CA SER A 70 -7.86 2.34 9.38
C SER A 70 -6.33 2.41 9.49
N GLY A 71 -5.85 3.15 10.49
CA GLY A 71 -4.43 3.23 10.84
C GLY A 71 -3.89 4.64 10.97
N THR A 72 -2.72 4.73 11.61
CA THR A 72 -1.98 5.98 11.77
C THR A 72 -0.52 5.77 11.38
N TRP A 73 0.08 6.81 10.80
CA TRP A 73 1.52 6.85 10.54
C TRP A 73 2.08 8.13 11.14
N ASN A 74 3.12 8.04 11.96
CA ASN A 74 3.72 9.18 12.65
C ASN A 74 2.66 10.08 13.35
N ASN A 75 1.70 9.46 14.05
CA ASN A 75 0.57 10.11 14.75
C ASN A 75 -0.43 10.86 13.86
N VAL A 76 -0.35 10.72 12.53
CA VAL A 76 -1.33 11.26 11.58
C VAL A 76 -2.27 10.15 11.14
N SER A 77 -3.58 10.39 11.25
CA SER A 77 -4.58 9.45 10.76
C SER A 77 -4.63 9.41 9.24
N LEU A 78 -4.62 8.20 8.70
CA LEU A 78 -4.77 7.91 7.27
C LEU A 78 -6.13 7.27 6.94
N SER A 79 -6.99 7.06 7.95
CA SER A 79 -8.33 6.49 7.77
C SER A 79 -9.13 7.23 6.71
N GLY A 80 -9.72 6.48 5.79
CA GLY A 80 -10.56 7.00 4.71
C GLY A 80 -9.80 7.61 3.53
N LEU A 81 -8.46 7.62 3.55
CA LEU A 81 -7.68 8.08 2.40
C LEU A 81 -7.65 7.01 1.32
N THR A 82 -7.77 7.44 0.07
CA THR A 82 -7.40 6.63 -1.09
C THR A 82 -6.08 7.15 -1.63
N VAL A 83 -5.06 6.29 -1.66
CA VAL A 83 -3.77 6.58 -2.28
C VAL A 83 -3.71 5.82 -3.59
N VAL A 84 -3.37 6.51 -4.67
CA VAL A 84 -3.19 5.88 -5.99
C VAL A 84 -1.75 6.07 -6.42
N ALA A 85 -1.09 5.01 -6.84
CA ALA A 85 0.20 5.08 -7.51
C ALA A 85 0.06 4.60 -8.95
N VAL A 86 0.72 5.30 -9.87
CA VAL A 86 1.06 4.73 -11.17
C VAL A 86 2.55 4.41 -11.15
N VAL A 87 2.89 3.16 -11.43
CA VAL A 87 4.25 2.63 -11.42
C VAL A 87 4.66 2.25 -12.84
N SER A 88 5.91 2.54 -13.20
CA SER A 88 6.51 2.16 -14.47
C SER A 88 7.98 1.77 -14.28
N ALA A 89 8.47 0.84 -15.09
CA ALA A 89 9.87 0.46 -15.20
C ALA A 89 10.27 0.25 -16.67
N ASP A 90 11.57 0.12 -16.95
CA ASP A 90 12.06 -0.11 -18.32
C ASP A 90 11.88 -1.57 -18.76
N GLN A 91 11.74 -2.48 -17.80
CA GLN A 91 11.46 -3.91 -17.99
C GLN A 91 10.13 -4.27 -17.30
N ASN A 92 9.68 -5.51 -17.49
CA ASN A 92 8.52 -6.03 -16.76
C ASN A 92 8.71 -5.81 -15.26
N LEU A 93 7.65 -5.35 -14.58
CA LEU A 93 7.73 -4.96 -13.17
C LEU A 93 8.20 -6.12 -12.27
N ASP A 94 8.02 -7.38 -12.67
CA ASP A 94 8.44 -8.55 -11.89
C ASP A 94 9.95 -8.89 -12.04
N LEU A 95 10.68 -8.24 -12.96
CA LEU A 95 12.10 -8.50 -13.21
C LEU A 95 13.04 -7.68 -12.34
N ASP A 96 12.76 -6.39 -12.16
CA ASP A 96 13.61 -5.48 -11.37
C ASP A 96 12.77 -4.51 -10.56
N GLN A 97 12.72 -4.75 -9.26
CA GLN A 97 11.98 -3.90 -8.32
C GLN A 97 12.67 -2.54 -8.10
N ASN A 98 14.00 -2.47 -8.28
CA ASN A 98 14.78 -1.26 -8.02
C ASN A 98 14.70 -0.25 -9.17
N ALA A 99 14.36 -0.70 -10.38
CA ALA A 99 14.18 0.16 -11.55
C ALA A 99 12.80 0.85 -11.60
N ARG A 100 11.90 0.56 -10.65
CA ARG A 100 10.55 1.11 -10.61
C ARG A 100 10.59 2.61 -10.31
N ARG A 101 9.78 3.36 -11.05
CA ARG A 101 9.49 4.77 -10.82
C ARG A 101 7.98 4.95 -10.70
N SER A 102 7.54 5.89 -9.88
CA SER A 102 6.12 6.11 -9.66
C SER A 102 5.70 7.55 -9.47
N VAL A 103 4.43 7.80 -9.76
CA VAL A 103 3.72 9.03 -9.40
C VAL A 103 2.63 8.67 -8.41
N LEU A 104 2.61 9.35 -7.27
CA LEU A 104 1.54 9.22 -6.30
C LEU A 104 0.48 10.30 -6.54
N TYR A 105 -0.78 9.91 -6.45
CA TYR A 105 -1.94 10.79 -6.51
C TYR A 105 -2.69 10.72 -5.19
N LEU A 106 -3.03 11.90 -4.67
CA LEU A 106 -3.84 12.09 -3.48
C LEU A 106 -5.02 12.99 -3.79
N ASP A 107 -6.13 12.78 -3.10
CA ASP A 107 -7.27 13.68 -3.18
C ASP A 107 -6.91 15.07 -2.61
N PRO A 108 -7.39 16.19 -3.21
CA PRO A 108 -7.13 17.54 -2.70
C PRO A 108 -7.55 17.76 -1.24
N ARG A 109 -8.51 16.97 -0.73
CA ARG A 109 -8.96 16.97 0.67
C ARG A 109 -7.89 16.44 1.63
N ALA A 110 -6.88 15.71 1.16
CA ALA A 110 -5.78 15.26 1.99
C ALA A 110 -4.98 16.47 2.51
N THR A 111 -4.79 16.53 3.83
CA THR A 111 -4.03 17.61 4.47
C THR A 111 -2.55 17.58 4.08
N PRO A 112 -1.80 18.69 4.22
CA PRO A 112 -0.35 18.68 4.01
C PRO A 112 0.38 17.66 4.89
N ALA A 113 -0.06 17.49 6.14
CA ALA A 113 0.47 16.49 7.05
C ALA A 113 0.25 15.06 6.51
N GLN A 114 -0.97 14.75 6.05
CA GLN A 114 -1.29 13.46 5.43
C GLN A 114 -0.46 13.19 4.17
N GLN A 115 -0.27 14.19 3.31
CA GLN A 115 0.61 14.01 2.14
C GLN A 115 2.03 13.64 2.56
N GLN A 116 2.59 14.35 3.54
CA GLN A 116 3.95 14.08 4.02
C GLN A 116 4.07 12.66 4.59
N VAL A 117 3.12 12.24 5.43
CA VAL A 117 3.16 10.91 6.04
C VAL A 117 2.88 9.79 5.05
N VAL A 118 2.08 10.02 4.00
CA VAL A 118 1.90 9.03 2.91
C VAL A 118 3.19 8.85 2.14
N MET A 119 3.89 9.93 1.80
CA MET A 119 5.19 9.80 1.11
C MET A 119 6.19 9.02 1.95
N ASP A 120 6.29 9.34 3.24
CA ASP A 120 7.16 8.66 4.19
C ASP A 120 6.79 7.18 4.36
N LEU A 121 5.49 6.88 4.50
CA LEU A 121 4.97 5.51 4.58
C LEU A 121 5.33 4.72 3.32
N MET A 122 5.05 5.26 2.13
CA MET A 122 5.30 4.57 0.87
C MET A 122 6.79 4.30 0.65
N GLN A 123 7.66 5.25 0.99
CA GLN A 123 9.10 5.05 0.88
C GLN A 123 9.66 4.11 1.96
N THR A 124 9.11 4.12 3.17
CA THR A 124 9.61 3.30 4.29
C THR A 124 9.13 1.86 4.21
N LYS A 125 7.84 1.66 3.90
CA LYS A 125 7.19 0.35 3.98
C LYS A 125 6.97 -0.29 2.62
N ARG A 126 6.97 0.49 1.53
CA ARG A 126 6.52 0.07 0.21
C ARG A 126 7.47 0.50 -0.91
N SER A 127 8.72 0.83 -0.61
CA SER A 127 9.72 1.20 -1.62
C SER A 127 9.94 0.10 -2.66
N ALA A 128 9.89 -1.17 -2.25
CA ALA A 128 9.92 -2.29 -3.20
C ALA A 128 8.73 -2.26 -4.18
N VAL A 129 7.56 -1.79 -3.74
CA VAL A 129 6.32 -1.73 -4.53
C VAL A 129 6.33 -0.51 -5.46
N VAL A 130 6.54 0.69 -4.91
CA VAL A 130 6.41 1.96 -5.64
C VAL A 130 7.72 2.45 -6.26
N GLY A 131 8.86 1.88 -5.88
CA GLY A 131 10.18 2.33 -6.31
C GLY A 131 10.46 3.80 -5.99
N GLN A 132 11.17 4.46 -6.90
CA GLN A 132 11.44 5.89 -6.80
C GLN A 132 10.17 6.70 -7.09
N VAL A 133 9.62 7.38 -6.09
CA VAL A 133 8.51 8.32 -6.28
C VAL A 133 9.06 9.60 -6.91
N VAL A 134 8.78 9.82 -8.20
CA VAL A 134 9.29 10.96 -8.96
C VAL A 134 8.38 12.19 -8.87
N ALA A 135 7.11 12.01 -8.49
CA ALA A 135 6.20 13.11 -8.21
C ALA A 135 5.04 12.69 -7.28
N VAL A 136 4.48 13.67 -6.59
CA VAL A 136 3.20 13.54 -5.87
C VAL A 136 2.26 14.65 -6.31
N LYS A 137 1.05 14.29 -6.70
CA LYS A 137 0.05 15.21 -7.26
C LYS A 137 -1.24 15.17 -6.45
N LYS A 138 -1.81 16.35 -6.20
CA LYS A 138 -3.18 16.45 -5.69
C LYS A 138 -4.16 16.58 -6.86
N VAL A 139 -4.98 15.56 -7.07
CA VAL A 139 -5.96 15.49 -8.16
C VAL A 139 -7.21 14.84 -7.61
N GLU A 140 -8.39 15.30 -8.01
CA GLU A 140 -9.65 14.72 -7.55
C GLU A 140 -9.68 13.19 -7.78
N ILE A 141 -9.88 12.43 -6.70
CA ILE A 141 -9.95 10.96 -6.73
C ILE A 141 -11.38 10.54 -6.42
N ASN A 142 -12.01 9.93 -7.42
CA ASN A 142 -13.30 9.27 -7.26
C ASN A 142 -13.08 7.76 -7.34
N PHE A 143 -12.97 7.13 -6.18
CA PHE A 143 -12.89 5.67 -6.05
C PHE A 143 -14.19 5.14 -5.45
N SER A 144 -14.80 4.14 -6.08
CA SER A 144 -15.98 3.48 -5.56
C SER A 144 -15.98 2.00 -5.85
N LYS A 145 -16.63 1.27 -4.94
CA LYS A 145 -16.87 -0.16 -5.03
C LYS A 145 -18.37 -0.42 -4.93
N THR A 146 -18.88 -1.29 -5.79
CA THR A 146 -20.27 -1.78 -5.75
C THR A 146 -20.26 -3.26 -6.09
N ASP A 147 -20.57 -4.08 -5.09
CA ASP A 147 -20.44 -5.53 -5.13
C ASP A 147 -19.02 -5.98 -5.54
N LEU A 148 -18.90 -6.56 -6.73
CA LEU A 148 -17.63 -7.01 -7.30
C LEU A 148 -16.97 -5.94 -8.19
N ASN A 149 -17.62 -4.81 -8.43
CA ASN A 149 -17.17 -3.79 -9.38
C ASN A 149 -16.44 -2.65 -8.68
N TYR A 150 -15.41 -2.15 -9.34
CA TYR A 150 -14.60 -1.01 -8.92
C TYR A 150 -14.60 0.05 -10.03
N LYS A 151 -14.68 1.31 -9.62
CA LYS A 151 -14.49 2.46 -10.50
C LYS A 151 -13.50 3.41 -9.86
N LEU A 152 -12.50 3.82 -10.64
CA LEU A 152 -11.54 4.84 -10.28
C LEU A 152 -11.50 5.91 -11.37
N ARG A 153 -11.54 7.17 -10.94
CA ARG A 153 -11.12 8.34 -11.72
C ARG A 153 -10.13 9.15 -10.92
N VAL A 154 -9.02 9.52 -11.55
CA VAL A 154 -8.07 10.52 -11.02
C VAL A 154 -8.06 11.68 -12.01
N GLY A 155 -8.91 12.68 -11.74
CA GLY A 155 -9.21 13.78 -12.67
C GLY A 155 -9.47 13.27 -14.09
N GLN A 156 -8.75 13.84 -15.06
CA GLN A 156 -8.75 13.37 -16.46
C GLN A 156 -7.56 12.45 -16.80
N LEU A 157 -6.67 12.20 -15.83
CA LEU A 157 -5.40 11.51 -16.05
C LEU A 157 -5.57 9.99 -16.08
N LEU A 158 -6.45 9.46 -15.24
CA LEU A 158 -6.63 8.01 -15.07
C LEU A 158 -8.11 7.66 -14.99
N ALA A 159 -8.48 6.59 -15.71
CA ALA A 159 -9.79 5.98 -15.64
C ALA A 159 -9.67 4.46 -15.62
N LEU A 160 -10.24 3.83 -14.60
CA LEU A 160 -10.28 2.39 -14.45
C LEU A 160 -11.69 1.95 -14.07
N ASN A 161 -12.29 1.06 -14.87
CA ASN A 161 -13.44 0.26 -14.47
C ASN A 161 -12.98 -1.19 -14.40
N ALA A 162 -13.16 -1.82 -13.25
CA ALA A 162 -12.73 -3.18 -13.00
C ALA A 162 -13.82 -3.99 -12.31
N SER A 163 -13.70 -5.30 -12.39
CA SER A 163 -14.49 -6.24 -11.58
C SER A 163 -13.59 -7.35 -11.05
N ARG A 164 -13.78 -7.74 -9.78
CA ARG A 164 -13.16 -8.96 -9.26
C ARG A 164 -13.97 -10.17 -9.68
N PHE A 165 -13.29 -11.30 -9.85
CA PHE A 165 -13.94 -12.60 -9.98
C PHE A 165 -14.58 -13.01 -8.64
N PRO A 166 -15.68 -13.79 -8.69
CA PRO A 166 -16.43 -14.16 -7.49
C PRO A 166 -15.61 -15.01 -6.51
N CYS A 167 -14.66 -15.80 -7.00
CA CYS A 167 -13.82 -16.73 -6.25
C CYS A 167 -12.44 -16.83 -6.90
N TYR A 168 -11.38 -16.95 -6.09
CA TYR A 168 -10.02 -17.17 -6.58
C TYR A 168 -9.85 -18.63 -7.04
N GLU A 169 -10.42 -19.59 -6.32
CA GLU A 169 -10.38 -21.03 -6.60
C GLU A 169 -11.08 -21.42 -7.91
N CYS A 170 -11.89 -20.51 -8.46
CA CYS A 170 -12.54 -20.66 -9.75
C CYS A 170 -11.62 -20.30 -10.93
N THR A 171 -10.43 -19.79 -10.64
CA THR A 171 -9.37 -19.59 -11.64
C THR A 171 -8.47 -20.82 -11.66
N GLN A 172 -7.90 -21.10 -12.84
CA GLN A 172 -6.92 -22.16 -12.99
C GLN A 172 -5.57 -21.69 -12.45
N PRO A 173 -5.07 -22.18 -11.29
CA PRO A 173 -3.88 -21.60 -10.67
C PRO A 173 -2.64 -21.62 -11.56
N GLN A 174 -2.51 -22.64 -12.41
CA GLN A 174 -1.44 -22.79 -13.39
C GLN A 174 -1.45 -21.76 -14.54
N GLN A 175 -2.51 -20.95 -14.65
CA GLN A 175 -2.63 -19.87 -15.63
C GLN A 175 -2.44 -18.48 -14.99
N ILE A 176 -2.12 -18.43 -13.70
CA ILE A 176 -1.76 -17.21 -12.98
C ILE A 176 -0.25 -17.10 -13.02
N TRP A 177 0.26 -16.12 -13.77
CA TRP A 177 1.69 -16.03 -14.05
C TRP A 177 2.41 -14.91 -13.29
N TYR A 178 1.63 -14.01 -12.68
CA TYR A 178 2.13 -12.86 -11.93
C TYR A 178 1.63 -12.95 -10.49
N HIS A 179 2.35 -12.26 -9.59
CA HIS A 179 1.89 -12.01 -8.23
C HIS A 179 1.55 -10.53 -8.08
N PRO A 180 0.65 -10.17 -7.15
CA PRO A 180 0.45 -8.77 -6.77
C PRO A 180 1.79 -8.13 -6.36
N LEU A 181 1.98 -6.85 -6.68
CA LEU A 181 3.17 -6.10 -6.27
C LEU A 181 3.18 -5.82 -4.78
N GLU A 182 2.00 -5.64 -4.19
CA GLU A 182 1.78 -5.46 -2.76
C GLU A 182 1.58 -6.81 -2.07
N GLU A 183 2.04 -6.93 -0.83
CA GLU A 183 1.72 -8.09 0.00
C GLU A 183 0.26 -7.98 0.45
N ILE A 184 -0.60 -8.86 -0.09
CA ILE A 184 -2.03 -8.86 0.19
C ILE A 184 -2.52 -10.22 0.67
N ASP A 185 -3.41 -10.18 1.64
CA ASP A 185 -4.17 -11.32 2.12
C ASP A 185 -5.30 -11.64 1.15
N GLN A 186 -5.46 -12.95 0.90
CA GLN A 186 -6.53 -13.52 0.06
C GLN A 186 -6.62 -12.86 -1.33
N PRO A 187 -5.52 -12.86 -2.11
CA PRO A 187 -5.52 -12.25 -3.44
C PRO A 187 -6.62 -12.89 -4.29
N THR A 188 -7.46 -12.05 -4.88
CA THR A 188 -8.48 -12.42 -5.84
C THR A 188 -8.17 -11.77 -7.17
N LEU A 189 -8.39 -12.50 -8.25
CA LEU A 189 -8.21 -12.01 -9.61
C LEU A 189 -9.42 -11.24 -10.10
N GLY A 190 -9.24 -10.49 -11.18
CA GLY A 190 -10.32 -9.82 -11.86
C GLY A 190 -9.95 -9.38 -13.26
N LYS A 191 -10.79 -8.49 -13.80
CA LYS A 191 -10.57 -7.87 -15.10
C LYS A 191 -10.88 -6.39 -15.09
N SER A 192 -10.16 -5.64 -15.91
CA SER A 192 -10.55 -4.27 -16.28
C SER A 192 -11.38 -4.30 -17.55
N GLU A 193 -12.41 -3.45 -17.61
CA GLU A 193 -13.26 -3.19 -18.79
C GLU A 193 -12.87 -1.88 -19.47
N LEU A 194 -12.32 -0.95 -18.68
CA LEU A 194 -11.74 0.31 -19.12
C LEU A 194 -10.48 0.54 -18.33
N TYR A 195 -9.36 0.81 -19.00
CA TYR A 195 -8.14 1.20 -18.31
C TYR A 195 -7.34 2.19 -19.17
N ARG A 196 -7.37 3.46 -18.78
CA ARG A 196 -6.70 4.56 -19.49
C ARG A 196 -5.85 5.36 -18.53
N TYR A 197 -4.66 5.73 -18.99
CA TYR A 197 -3.77 6.63 -18.29
C TYR A 197 -3.06 7.56 -19.27
N GLN A 198 -2.95 8.83 -18.89
CA GLN A 198 -2.14 9.81 -19.57
C GLN A 198 -1.63 10.85 -18.57
N ASP A 199 -0.31 10.87 -18.37
CA ASP A 199 0.40 11.89 -17.62
C ASP A 199 1.79 12.07 -18.26
N GLU A 200 2.39 13.24 -18.09
CA GLU A 200 3.69 13.59 -18.69
C GLU A 200 4.86 13.12 -17.82
N VAL A 201 4.67 12.96 -16.51
CA VAL A 201 5.78 12.75 -15.55
C VAL A 201 6.54 11.44 -15.80
N LEU A 202 5.84 10.35 -16.06
CA LEU A 202 6.47 9.05 -16.35
C LEU A 202 6.73 8.84 -17.84
N SER A 203 6.27 9.76 -18.71
CA SER A 203 6.33 9.61 -20.17
C SER A 203 5.71 8.30 -20.70
N VAL A 204 4.75 7.73 -19.97
CA VAL A 204 3.97 6.55 -20.37
C VAL A 204 2.50 6.93 -20.54
N ARG A 205 1.84 6.23 -21.46
CA ARG A 205 0.40 6.36 -21.70
C ARG A 205 -0.16 5.05 -22.17
N TRP A 206 -1.40 4.76 -21.81
CA TRP A 206 -2.12 3.63 -22.38
C TRP A 206 -3.61 3.92 -22.45
N ASN A 207 -4.25 3.24 -23.40
CA ASN A 207 -5.69 3.26 -23.57
C ASN A 207 -6.17 1.84 -23.91
N ARG A 208 -6.50 1.07 -22.87
CA ARG A 208 -7.09 -0.25 -23.00
C ARG A 208 -8.61 -0.10 -22.92
N GLY A 209 -9.26 -0.24 -24.08
CA GLY A 209 -10.72 -0.22 -24.21
C GLY A 209 -11.35 -1.60 -24.36
N LEU A 210 -10.57 -2.67 -24.20
CA LEU A 210 -11.02 -4.05 -24.26
C LEU A 210 -10.85 -4.72 -22.89
N PRO A 211 -11.70 -5.71 -22.55
CA PRO A 211 -11.56 -6.45 -21.31
C PRO A 211 -10.20 -7.16 -21.21
N SER A 212 -9.57 -7.10 -20.05
CA SER A 212 -8.24 -7.69 -19.79
C SER A 212 -8.22 -8.32 -18.40
N ASN A 213 -7.71 -9.54 -18.25
CA ASN A 213 -7.59 -10.25 -16.98
C ASN A 213 -6.36 -9.77 -16.21
N ASN A 214 -6.35 -8.50 -15.84
CA ASN A 214 -5.16 -7.77 -15.39
C ASN A 214 -5.29 -7.21 -13.96
N ILE A 215 -6.26 -7.72 -13.18
CA ILE A 215 -6.57 -7.16 -11.86
C ILE A 215 -6.18 -8.13 -10.75
N PHE A 216 -5.56 -7.59 -9.70
CA PHE A 216 -5.50 -8.20 -8.38
C PHE A 216 -6.28 -7.35 -7.37
N VAL A 217 -6.95 -8.02 -6.43
CA VAL A 217 -7.66 -7.41 -5.30
C VAL A 217 -7.31 -8.18 -4.03
N GLY A 218 -7.13 -7.50 -2.91
CA GLY A 218 -6.98 -8.17 -1.62
C GLY A 218 -6.97 -7.19 -0.47
N ARG A 219 -6.74 -7.69 0.74
CA ARG A 219 -6.54 -6.83 1.92
C ARG A 219 -5.06 -6.65 2.18
N PHE A 220 -4.64 -5.44 2.52
CA PHE A 220 -3.26 -5.19 2.94
C PHE A 220 -3.22 -4.83 4.43
N VAL A 221 -2.08 -5.11 5.05
CA VAL A 221 -1.76 -4.70 6.42
C VAL A 221 -0.30 -4.27 6.45
N MET A 222 0.00 -3.10 7.02
CA MET A 222 1.36 -2.54 7.08
C MET A 222 1.72 -1.82 8.38
#